data_AF-A0A2T0LLS6-F1
#
_entry.id   AF-A0A2T0LLS6-F1
#
_cell.length_a   1.000
_cell.length_b   1.000
_cell.length_c   1.000
_cell.angle_alpha   90.00
_cell.angle_beta   90.00
_cell.angle_gamma   90.00
#
_symmetry.space_group_name_H-M   'P 1'
#
loop_
_entity.id
_entity.type
_entity.pdbx_description
1 polymer ?
#
loop_
_entity_poly.entity_id
_entity_poly.type
_entity_poly.pdbx_seq_one_letter_code
_entity_poly.pdbx_strand_id
1 'polypeptide(L)'
;MAGGQTVDPGKLDAAGSAYSQEGGQLTNAGSRIETGVSMGQVGKAWSGVAAPYADAIGKYRDSVTTYGQKSTELGGKLTSAASAYEQGEEVSRETIASKGV
;
A
#
# COMPACT_ATOMS: atom_id res chain seq x y z
N MET A 1 -19.17 17.39 -25.65
CA MET A 1 -17.70 17.42 -25.69
C MET A 1 -17.18 16.92 -24.36
N ALA A 2 -16.86 15.62 -24.25
CA ALA A 2 -16.30 15.04 -23.04
C ALA A 2 -14.80 15.32 -23.01
N GLY A 3 -14.41 16.44 -22.41
CA GLY A 3 -13.02 16.71 -22.02
C GLY A 3 -12.61 15.87 -20.80
N GLY A 4 -12.93 14.58 -20.81
CA GLY A 4 -12.57 13.66 -19.73
C GLY A 4 -11.09 13.32 -19.85
N GLN A 5 -10.32 13.55 -18.78
CA GLN A 5 -8.95 13.05 -18.66
C GLN A 5 -8.92 11.59 -19.16
N THR A 6 -8.17 11.33 -20.23
CA THR A 6 -7.91 9.99 -20.73
C THR A 6 -7.07 9.27 -19.68
N VAL A 7 -7.75 8.69 -18.70
CA VAL A 7 -7.14 7.83 -17.70
C VAL A 7 -7.01 6.46 -18.33
N ASP A 8 -5.78 5.99 -18.45
CA ASP A 8 -5.46 4.65 -18.97
C ASP A 8 -5.65 3.63 -17.83
N PRO A 9 -6.69 2.78 -17.87
CA PRO A 9 -7.00 1.85 -16.79
C PRO A 9 -5.87 0.83 -16.58
N GLY A 10 -5.20 0.41 -17.66
CA GLY A 10 -4.07 -0.52 -17.59
C GLY A 10 -2.88 0.07 -16.84
N LYS A 11 -2.62 1.38 -17.00
CA LYS A 11 -1.57 2.07 -16.22
C LYS A 11 -1.96 2.25 -14.75
N LEU A 12 -3.24 2.50 -14.46
CA LEU A 12 -3.73 2.56 -13.08
C LEU A 12 -3.61 1.21 -12.39
N ASP A 13 -3.99 0.12 -13.06
CA ASP A 13 -3.92 -1.22 -12.49
C ASP A 13 -2.47 -1.67 -12.29
N ALA A 14 -1.58 -1.39 -13.26
CA ALA A 14 -0.15 -1.66 -13.12
C ALA A 14 0.46 -0.90 -11.93
N ALA A 15 0.13 0.39 -11.78
CA ALA A 15 0.55 1.17 -10.62
C ALA A 15 -0.04 0.61 -9.32
N GLY A 16 -1.34 0.27 -9.31
CA GLY A 16 -2.03 -0.30 -8.16
C GLY A 16 -1.40 -1.61 -7.68
N SER A 17 -1.05 -2.49 -8.61
CA SER A 17 -0.34 -3.74 -8.36
C SER A 17 1.05 -3.50 -7.78
N ALA A 18 1.82 -2.56 -8.34
CA ALA A 18 3.16 -2.22 -7.84
C ALA A 18 3.10 -1.69 -6.38
N TYR A 19 2.21 -0.74 -6.10
CA TYR A 19 2.02 -0.20 -4.75
C TYR A 19 1.57 -1.27 -3.75
N SER A 20 0.70 -2.19 -4.17
CA SER A 20 0.27 -3.31 -3.34
C SER A 20 1.41 -4.28 -3.03
N GLN A 21 2.24 -4.59 -4.02
CA GLN A 21 3.40 -5.46 -3.85
C GLN A 21 4.45 -4.83 -2.91
N GLU A 22 4.82 -3.57 -3.14
CA GLU A 22 5.78 -2.85 -2.31
C GLU A 22 5.25 -2.64 -0.89
N GLY A 23 3.96 -2.31 -0.74
CA GLY A 23 3.30 -2.18 0.56
C GLY A 23 3.30 -3.49 1.36
N GLY A 24 3.04 -4.62 0.69
CA GLY A 24 3.17 -5.94 1.27
C GLY A 24 4.60 -6.27 1.71
N GLN A 25 5.60 -5.93 0.89
CA GLN A 25 7.02 -6.12 1.24
C GLN A 25 7.43 -5.28 2.45
N LEU A 26 7.00 -4.02 2.54
CA LEU A 26 7.25 -3.15 3.69
C LEU A 26 6.60 -3.69 4.95
N THR A 27 5.35 -4.15 4.87
CA THR A 27 4.64 -4.76 6.01
C THR A 27 5.37 -6.01 6.51
N ASN A 28 5.83 -6.86 5.58
CA ASN A 28 6.63 -8.04 5.90
C ASN A 28 8.02 -7.70 6.45
N ALA A 29 8.65 -6.64 5.97
CA ALA A 29 9.92 -6.17 6.52
C ALA A 29 9.71 -5.65 7.95
N GLY A 30 8.64 -4.87 8.17
CA GLY A 30 8.21 -4.41 9.49
C GLY A 30 8.05 -5.55 10.49
N SER A 31 7.30 -6.60 10.14
CA SER A 31 7.07 -7.74 11.04
C SER A 31 8.33 -8.52 11.39
N ARG A 32 9.39 -8.43 10.58
CA ARG A 32 10.69 -9.08 10.81
C ARG A 32 11.67 -8.23 11.61
N ILE A 33 11.34 -6.98 11.94
CA ILE A 33 12.17 -6.14 12.80
C ILE A 33 12.00 -6.63 14.24
N GLU A 34 12.79 -7.63 14.57
CA GLU A 34 13.01 -8.14 15.93
C GLU A 34 14.50 -8.03 16.22
N THR A 35 14.87 -7.20 17.19
CA THR A 35 16.29 -6.91 17.47
C THR A 35 16.86 -7.73 18.60
N GLY A 36 16.04 -8.54 19.29
CA GLY A 36 16.44 -9.26 20.52
C GLY A 36 16.83 -8.32 21.68
N VAL A 37 16.86 -7.00 21.45
CA VAL A 37 17.08 -5.98 22.49
C VAL A 37 15.76 -5.76 23.21
N SER A 38 15.42 -6.72 24.05
CA SER A 38 14.34 -6.59 25.02
C SER A 38 14.94 -6.26 26.38
N MET A 39 14.13 -5.64 27.26
CA MET A 39 14.48 -5.51 28.67
C MET A 39 14.82 -6.87 29.33
N GLY A 40 14.37 -7.99 28.73
CA GLY A 40 14.68 -9.35 29.18
C GLY A 40 16.11 -9.81 28.90
N GLN A 41 16.71 -9.46 27.74
CA GLN A 41 18.05 -9.92 27.34
C GLN A 41 19.18 -8.93 27.63
N VAL A 42 18.93 -7.62 27.52
CA VAL A 42 19.93 -6.56 27.77
C VAL A 42 19.62 -5.77 29.06
N GLY A 43 18.37 -5.81 29.52
CA GLY A 43 17.79 -4.83 30.43
C GLY A 43 18.11 -4.98 31.92
N LYS A 44 18.82 -6.02 32.38
CA LYS A 44 19.24 -6.06 33.81
C LYS A 44 20.55 -5.32 34.09
N ALA A 45 21.51 -5.35 33.16
CA ALA A 45 22.81 -4.71 33.35
C ALA A 45 22.93 -3.34 32.65
N TRP A 46 22.10 -3.08 31.62
CA TRP A 46 22.21 -1.90 30.75
C TRP A 46 20.86 -1.23 30.50
N SER A 47 19.94 -1.25 31.48
CA SER A 47 18.57 -0.73 31.37
C SER A 47 18.50 0.69 30.78
N GLY A 48 19.42 1.58 31.17
CA GLY A 48 19.49 2.96 30.67
C GLY A 48 19.81 3.08 29.16
N VAL A 49 20.44 2.06 28.56
CA VAL A 49 20.73 2.01 27.12
C VAL A 49 19.71 1.14 26.39
N ALA A 50 19.27 0.03 26.99
CA ALA A 50 18.31 -0.88 26.37
C ALA A 50 16.94 -0.21 26.10
N ALA A 51 16.46 0.65 27.01
CA ALA A 51 15.17 1.32 26.88
C ALA A 51 15.05 2.25 25.65
N PRO A 52 15.96 3.23 25.42
CA PRO A 52 15.87 4.09 24.24
C PRO A 52 16.07 3.33 22.92
N TYR A 53 16.90 2.27 22.90
CA TYR A 53 17.04 1.41 21.73
C TYR A 53 15.75 0.66 21.42
N ALA A 54 15.14 0.02 22.41
CA ALA A 54 13.88 -0.70 22.23
C ALA A 54 12.75 0.23 21.73
N ASP A 55 12.66 1.45 22.28
CA ASP A 55 11.71 2.46 21.83
C ASP A 55 11.96 2.92 20.39
N ALA A 56 13.22 3.21 20.03
CA ALA A 56 13.58 3.60 18.67
C ALA A 56 13.28 2.49 17.64
N ILE A 57 13.59 1.24 17.98
CA ILE A 57 13.31 0.08 17.13
C ILE A 57 11.81 -0.13 16.99
N GLY A 58 11.04 0.01 18.08
CA GLY A 58 9.59 -0.05 18.06
C GLY A 58 8.98 1.00 17.14
N LYS A 59 9.38 2.27 17.30
CA LYS A 59 8.93 3.38 16.44
C LYS A 59 9.25 3.15 14.97
N TYR A 60 10.46 2.66 14.68
CA TYR A 60 10.86 2.35 13.31
C TYR A 60 10.02 1.23 12.71
N ARG A 61 9.83 0.12 13.44
CA ARG A 61 8.97 -0.99 13.04
C ARG A 61 7.54 -0.55 12.74
N ASP A 62 6.97 0.23 13.65
CA ASP A 62 5.59 0.70 13.54
C ASP A 62 5.44 1.65 12.35
N SER A 63 6.44 2.49 12.09
CA SER A 63 6.49 3.37 10.92
C SER A 63 6.55 2.58 9.62
N VAL A 64 7.47 1.62 9.51
CA VAL A 64 7.61 0.76 8.32
C VAL A 64 6.32 -0.01 8.03
N THR A 65 5.70 -0.57 9.07
CA THR A 65 4.40 -1.27 8.97
C THR A 65 3.30 -0.32 8.48
N THR A 66 3.22 0.88 9.04
CA THR A 66 2.23 1.90 8.67
C THR A 66 2.39 2.33 7.21
N TYR A 67 3.64 2.56 6.75
CA TYR A 67 3.91 2.89 5.35
C TYR A 67 3.54 1.74 4.42
N GLY A 68 3.83 0.49 4.81
CA GLY A 68 3.42 -0.69 4.06
C GLY A 68 1.90 -0.76 3.88
N GLN A 69 1.14 -0.60 4.96
CA GLN A 69 -0.32 -0.59 4.93
C GLN A 69 -0.89 0.52 4.04
N LYS A 70 -0.36 1.75 4.15
CA LYS A 70 -0.78 2.89 3.32
C LYS A 70 -0.48 2.68 1.84
N SER A 71 0.68 2.10 1.50
CA SER A 71 1.00 1.73 0.12
C SER A 71 0.02 0.71 -0.43
N THR A 72 -0.30 -0.34 0.35
CA THR A 72 -1.29 -1.35 -0.05
C THR A 72 -2.68 -0.75 -0.23
N GLU A 73 -3.10 0.15 0.66
CA GLU A 73 -4.39 0.85 0.55
C GLU A 73 -4.46 1.71 -0.71
N LEU A 74 -3.39 2.46 -1.02
CA LEU A 74 -3.29 3.24 -2.25
C LEU A 74 -3.36 2.32 -3.48
N GLY A 75 -2.63 1.21 -3.45
CA GLY A 75 -2.64 0.20 -4.51
C GLY A 75 -4.05 -0.31 -4.80
N GLY A 76 -4.79 -0.69 -3.76
CA GLY A 76 -6.19 -1.12 -3.87
C GLY A 76 -7.12 -0.05 -4.45
N LYS A 77 -6.92 1.23 -4.10
CA LYS A 77 -7.68 2.35 -4.68
C LYS A 77 -7.40 2.54 -6.16
N LEU A 78 -6.14 2.39 -6.60
CA LEU A 78 -5.76 2.51 -8.01
C LEU A 78 -6.32 1.38 -8.87
N THR A 79 -6.23 0.12 -8.41
CA THR A 79 -6.85 -1.02 -9.09
C THR A 79 -8.38 -0.88 -9.12
N SER A 80 -9.01 -0.44 -8.02
CA SER A 80 -10.45 -0.19 -7.99
C SER A 80 -10.87 0.91 -8.97
N ALA A 81 -10.06 1.97 -9.10
CA ALA A 81 -10.28 3.02 -10.08
C ALA A 81 -10.13 2.49 -11.52
N ALA A 82 -9.11 1.66 -11.79
CA ALA A 82 -8.95 1.00 -13.10
C ALA A 82 -10.20 0.21 -13.49
N SER A 83 -10.69 -0.66 -12.60
CA SER A 83 -11.91 -1.44 -12.86
C SER A 83 -13.14 -0.56 -13.10
N ALA A 84 -13.28 0.55 -12.38
CA ALA A 84 -14.39 1.49 -12.58
C ALA A 84 -14.33 2.17 -13.96
N TYR A 85 -13.12 2.53 -14.43
CA TYR A 85 -12.94 3.08 -15.78
C TYR A 85 -13.22 2.05 -16.87
N GLU A 86 -12.75 0.81 -16.73
CA GLU A 86 -13.02 -0.27 -17.68
C GLU A 86 -14.52 -0.54 -17.82
N GLN A 87 -15.23 -0.68 -16.69
CA GLN A 87 -16.68 -0.90 -16.68
C GLN A 87 -17.45 0.30 -17.26
N GLY A 88 -17.03 1.53 -16.94
CA GLY A 88 -17.64 2.74 -17.48
C GLY A 88 -17.47 2.89 -19.00
N GLU A 89 -16.32 2.48 -19.54
CA GLU A 89 -16.11 2.42 -20.98
C GLU A 89 -16.94 1.32 -21.65
N GLU A 90 -17.05 0.14 -21.04
CA GLU A 90 -17.84 -0.98 -21.56
C GLU A 90 -19.33 -0.62 -21.67
N VAL A 91 -19.92 -0.07 -20.60
CA VAL A 91 -21.31 0.41 -20.58
C VAL A 91 -21.55 1.50 -21.64
N SER A 92 -20.58 2.40 -21.82
CA SER A 92 -20.68 3.46 -22.84
C SER A 92 -20.67 2.90 -24.26
N ARG A 93 -19.84 1.89 -24.54
CA ARG A 93 -19.79 1.23 -25.86
C ARG A 93 -21.08 0.47 -26.16
N GLU A 94 -21.61 -0.29 -25.20
CA GLU A 94 -22.90 -1.00 -25.36
C GLU A 94 -24.08 -0.05 -25.57
N THR A 95 -24.09 1.09 -24.86
CA THR A 95 -25.15 2.11 -25.03
C THR A 95 -25.08 2.77 -26.40
N ILE A 96 -23.88 3.02 -26.93
CA ILE A 96 -23.71 3.54 -28.29
C ILE A 96 -24.11 2.48 -29.34
N ALA A 97 -23.71 1.22 -29.14
CA ALA A 97 -24.09 0.13 -30.04
C ALA A 97 -25.60 -0.12 -30.07
N SER A 98 -26.28 -0.01 -28.92
CA SER A 98 -27.74 -0.19 -28.83
C SER A 98 -28.57 1.00 -29.33
N LYS A 99 -27.99 2.20 -29.38
CA LYS A 99 -28.61 3.39 -30.00
C LYS A 99 -28.23 3.60 -31.46
N GLY A 100 -27.38 2.74 -32.01
CA GLY A 100 -26.96 2.72 -33.41
C GLY A 100 -27.80 1.76 -34.26
N VAL A 101 -29.13 1.95 -34.28
CA VAL A 101 -30.04 1.50 -35.36
C VAL A 101 -31.21 2.46 -35.48
#